data_AF-A0A378X0S2-F1
#
_entry.id   AF-A0A378X0S2-F1
#
_cell.length_a   1.000
_cell.length_b   1.000
_cell.length_c   1.000
_cell.angle_alpha   90.00
_cell.angle_beta   90.00
_cell.angle_gamma   90.00
#
_symmetry.space_group_name_H-M   'P 1'
#
loop_
_entity.id
_entity.type
_entity.pdbx_description
1 polymer ?
#
loop_
_entity_poly.entity_id
_entity_poly.type
_entity_poly.pdbx_seq_one_letter_code
_entity_poly.pdbx_strand_id
1 'polypeptide(L)' 'MTPRMVVEDHPGAVAVEAPLDTPYGDRRAMVRDPFGNVYQIASRATATG' A
#
# COMPACT_ATOMS: atom_id res chain seq x y z
N MET A 1 -0.19 -18.32 2.18
CA MET A 1 0.38 -17.68 0.97
C MET A 1 0.01 -16.21 1.03
N THR A 2 0.85 -15.39 1.67
CA THR A 2 0.55 -13.97 1.94
C THR A 2 0.45 -13.22 0.61
N PRO A 3 -0.64 -12.47 0.33
CA PRO A 3 -0.68 -11.63 -0.85
C PRO A 3 0.41 -10.57 -0.69
N ARG A 4 1.50 -10.71 -1.44
CA ARG A 4 2.51 -9.66 -1.55
C ARG A 4 1.85 -8.60 -2.41
N MET A 5 1.54 -7.46 -1.80
CA MET A 5 1.11 -6.28 -2.53
C MET A 5 2.28 -5.89 -3.43
N VAL A 6 2.22 -6.29 -4.69
CA VAL A 6 3.21 -5.93 -5.71
C VAL A 6 2.85 -4.52 -6.12
N VAL A 7 3.51 -3.54 -5.51
CA VAL A 7 3.57 -2.19 -6.09
C VAL A 7 4.54 -2.34 -7.26
N GLU A 8 4.03 -2.28 -8.48
CA GLU A 8 4.87 -2.27 -9.69
C GLU A 8 5.81 -1.05 -9.62
N ASP A 9 7.07 -1.23 -10.02
CA ASP A 9 8.06 -0.15 -10.05
C ASP A 9 7.62 0.91 -11.09
N HIS A 10 6.94 1.95 -10.61
CA HIS A 10 6.68 3.13 -11.39
C HIS A 10 7.87 4.06 -11.22
N PRO A 11 8.67 4.34 -12.27
CA PRO A 11 9.92 5.08 -12.13
C PRO A 11 9.65 6.45 -11.51
N GLY A 12 10.10 6.61 -10.26
CA GLY A 12 9.96 7.84 -9.47
C GLY A 12 8.83 7.87 -8.45
N ALA A 13 7.98 6.84 -8.35
CA ALA A 13 7.06 6.73 -7.23
C ALA A 13 7.80 6.27 -5.96
N VAL A 14 7.65 7.01 -4.86
CA VAL A 14 8.29 6.70 -3.57
C VAL A 14 7.25 6.27 -2.55
N ALA A 15 7.58 5.26 -1.73
CA ALA A 15 6.75 4.88 -0.60
C ALA A 15 6.77 6.01 0.44
N VAL A 16 5.59 6.60 0.71
CA VAL A 16 5.40 7.61 1.76
C VAL A 16 5.10 6.93 3.09
N GLU A 17 4.31 5.86 3.03
CA GLU A 17 3.94 5.06 4.19
C GLU A 17 4.05 3.59 3.79
N ALA A 18 4.86 2.83 4.55
CA ALA A 18 4.99 1.40 4.34
C ALA A 18 3.63 0.70 4.57
N PRO A 19 3.36 -0.45 3.92
CA PRO A 19 2.12 -1.17 4.11
C PRO A 19 1.91 -1.55 5.58
N LEU A 20 0.88 -0.99 6.21
CA LEU A 20 0.53 -1.21 7.61
C LEU A 20 -0.90 -1.72 7.75
N ASP A 21 -1.12 -2.54 8.77
CA ASP A 21 -2.45 -2.99 9.15
C ASP A 21 -3.14 -1.88 9.94
N THR A 22 -4.25 -1.41 9.41
CA THR A 22 -5.07 -0.37 10.04
C THR A 22 -5.97 -0.98 11.12
N PRO A 23 -6.32 -0.20 12.16
CA PRO A 23 -7.21 -0.67 13.23
C PRO A 23 -8.63 -1.04 12.73
N TYR A 24 -8.98 -0.67 11.49
CA TYR A 24 -10.27 -0.96 10.87
C TYR A 24 -10.26 -2.25 10.03
N GLY A 25 -9.12 -2.97 9.96
CA GLY A 25 -9.04 -4.29 9.33
C GLY A 25 -8.57 -4.30 7.86
N ASP A 26 -8.06 -3.18 7.36
CA ASP A 26 -7.44 -3.12 6.04
C ASP A 26 -5.93 -2.97 6.15
N ARG A 27 -5.19 -3.52 5.19
CA ARG A 27 -3.77 -3.25 5.01
C ARG A 27 -3.59 -2.14 3.99
N ARG A 28 -3.05 -1.00 4.43
CA ARG A 28 -2.90 0.23 3.64
C ARG A 28 -1.43 0.59 3.44
N ALA A 29 -1.07 1.08 2.26
CA ALA A 29 0.18 1.81 2.01
C ALA A 29 -0.09 3.13 1.30
N MET A 30 0.91 4.00 1.31
CA MET A 30 0.89 5.24 0.54
C MET A 30 2.12 5.36 -0.35
N VAL A 31 1.89 5.82 -1.57
CA VAL A 31 2.95 6.18 -2.51
C VAL A 31 2.75 7.60 -3.01
N ARG A 32 3.85 8.29 -3.27
CA ARG A 32 3.85 9.61 -3.91
C ARG A 32 4.54 9.51 -5.25
N ASP A 33 3.89 10.01 -6.30
CA ASP A 33 4.48 10.09 -7.62
C ASP A 33 5.33 11.37 -7.82
N PRO A 34 6.14 11.46 -8.89
CA PRO A 34 7.01 12.60 -9.16
C PRO A 34 6.31 13.97 -9.33
N PHE A 35 5.05 13.98 -9.78
CA PHE A 35 4.23 15.18 -9.90
C PHE A 35 3.62 15.62 -8.55
N GLY A 36 3.83 14.82 -7.50
CA GLY A 36 3.46 15.14 -6.14
C GLY A 36 2.07 14.68 -5.72
N ASN A 37 1.37 13.89 -6.55
CA ASN A 37 0.13 13.26 -6.09
C ASN A 37 0.45 12.13 -5.12
N VAL A 38 -0.44 11.96 -4.15
CA VAL A 38 -0.33 10.92 -3.12
C VAL A 38 -1.47 9.96 -3.32
N TYR A 39 -1.13 8.69 -3.51
CA TYR A 39 -2.09 7.62 -3.69
C TYR A 39 -2.10 6.72 -2.46
N GLN A 40 -3.30 6.39 -2.00
CA GLN A 40 -3.52 5.40 -0.95
C GLN A 40 -3.96 4.08 -1.59
N ILE A 41 -3.21 3.02 -1.29
CA ILE A 41 -3.51 1.67 -1.75
C ILE A 41 -3.96 0.90 -0.53
N ALA A 42 -5.22 0.47 -0.52
CA ALA A 42 -5.78 -0.35 0.54
C ALA A 42 -6.17 -1.72 -0.01
N SER A 43 -5.85 -2.76 0.75
CA SER A 43 -6.27 -4.12 0.51
C SER A 43 -6.95 -4.64 1.75
N ARG A 44 -8.02 -5.42 1.59
CA ARG A 44 -8.69 -6.07 2.71
C ARG A 44 -7.67 -6.96 3.42
N ALA A 45 -7.41 -6.73 4.71
CA ALA A 45 -6.57 -7.64 5.46
C ALA A 45 -7.32 -8.98 5.48
N THR A 46 -6.73 -10.00 4.88
CA THR A 46 -7.33 -11.32 4.88
C THR A 46 -7.33 -11.77 6.32
N ALA A 47 -8.51 -11.87 6.94
CA ALA A 47 -8.66 -12.48 8.24
C ALA A 47 -8.08 -13.89 8.12
N THR A 48 -6.96 -14.14 8.79
CA THR A 48 -6.43 -15.50 8.89
C THR A 48 -7.41 -16.28 9.76
N GLY A 49 -8.27 -17.06 9.11
CA GLY A 49 -9.07 -18.10 9.74
C GLY A 49 -8.31 -19.42 9.74
#